data_AF-A0A9C6WXM6-F1
#
_entry.id   AF-A0A9C6WXM6-F1
#
_cell.length_a   1.000
_cell.length_b   1.000
_cell.length_c   1.000
_cell.angle_alpha   90.00
_cell.angle_beta   90.00
_cell.angle_gamma   90.00
#
_symmetry.space_group_name_H-M   'P 1'
#
loop_
_entity.id
_entity.type
_entity.pdbx_description
1 polymer ?
#
loop_
_entity_poly.entity_id
_entity_poly.type
_entity_poly.pdbx_seq_one_letter_code
_entity_poly.pdbx_strand_id
1 'polypeptide(L)'
;MTAPLSTRTLVLILALATQAVSVAHAYAVAKDFGSGLGHPLPSFLKICQRHDPNINECIKEAVELLRPHLAEGISELGIPSCEPLLIPEVVVNQGSGPVTVTSIYRNLRVFGPSQFVLKSIKLVDQQLTRSGFTLNS
;
A
#
# COMPACT_ATOMS: atom_id res chain seq x y z
N MET A 1 1.63 58.30 9.66
CA MET A 1 1.72 58.03 11.11
C MET A 1 1.22 56.61 11.35
N THR A 2 2.09 55.61 11.35
CA THR A 2 1.75 54.20 11.60
C THR A 2 2.24 53.82 13.00
N ALA A 3 1.34 53.48 13.91
CA ALA A 3 1.68 53.09 15.28
C ALA A 3 2.39 51.71 15.29
N PRO A 4 3.39 51.48 16.16
CA PRO A 4 4.02 50.17 16.29
C PRO A 4 3.05 49.18 16.96
N LEU A 5 2.74 48.11 16.25
CA LEU A 5 1.88 47.02 16.75
C LEU A 5 2.62 46.28 17.87
N SER A 6 2.03 46.22 19.07
CA SER A 6 2.63 45.54 20.24
C SER A 6 2.90 44.06 19.95
N THR A 7 3.99 43.51 20.49
CA THR A 7 4.36 42.08 20.38
C THR A 7 3.22 41.16 20.80
N ARG A 8 2.38 41.58 21.75
CA ARG A 8 1.18 40.82 22.17
C ARG A 8 0.13 40.74 21.07
N THR A 9 -0.06 41.81 20.32
CA THR A 9 -0.97 41.87 19.17
C THR A 9 -0.44 41.02 18.02
N LEU A 10 0.88 41.01 17.80
CA LEU A 10 1.52 40.17 16.78
C LEU A 10 1.34 38.67 17.08
N VAL A 11 1.52 38.26 18.35
CA VAL A 11 1.33 36.87 18.79
C VAL A 11 -0.13 36.42 18.67
N LEU A 12 -1.09 37.28 19.01
CA LEU A 12 -2.52 36.99 18.86
C LEU A 12 -2.92 36.78 17.38
N ILE A 13 -2.39 37.61 16.47
CA ILE A 13 -2.64 37.47 15.02
C ILE A 13 -2.06 36.14 14.48
N LEU A 14 -0.84 35.78 14.90
CA LEU A 14 -0.22 34.51 14.50
C LEU A 14 -0.99 33.29 15.05
N ALA A 15 -1.48 33.33 16.29
CA ALA A 15 -2.22 32.24 16.91
C ALA A 15 -3.63 32.02 16.32
N LEU A 16 -4.26 33.06 15.77
CA LEU A 16 -5.52 32.93 15.02
C LEU A 16 -5.29 32.35 13.62
N ALA A 17 -4.15 32.67 12.99
CA ALA A 17 -3.78 32.12 11.69
C ALA A 17 -3.45 30.61 11.74
N THR A 18 -2.90 30.10 12.85
CA THR A 18 -2.56 28.67 12.98
C THR A 18 -3.78 27.76 13.13
N GLN A 19 -4.88 28.24 13.70
CA GLN A 19 -6.12 27.45 13.81
C GLN A 19 -6.72 27.09 12.44
N ALA A 20 -6.45 27.90 11.41
CA ALA A 20 -6.89 27.60 10.04
C ALA A 20 -6.07 26.47 9.36
N VAL A 21 -4.80 26.27 9.76
CA VAL A 21 -3.89 25.32 9.10
C VAL A 21 -4.15 23.88 9.53
N SER A 22 -4.38 23.62 10.83
CA SER A 22 -4.70 22.27 11.32
C SER A 22 -6.00 21.73 10.73
N VAL A 23 -6.97 22.63 10.53
CA VAL A 23 -8.29 22.30 9.98
C VAL A 23 -8.21 22.03 8.48
N ALA A 24 -7.42 22.81 7.72
CA ALA A 24 -7.16 22.54 6.29
C ALA A 24 -6.48 21.18 6.06
N HIS A 25 -5.55 20.78 6.93
CA HIS A 25 -4.88 19.48 6.84
C HIS A 25 -5.83 18.32 7.17
N ALA A 26 -6.68 18.48 8.20
CA ALA A 26 -7.69 17.48 8.54
C ALA A 26 -8.74 17.31 7.42
N TYR A 27 -9.18 18.41 6.79
CA TYR A 27 -10.11 18.34 5.65
C TYR A 27 -9.48 17.77 4.38
N ALA A 28 -8.16 17.89 4.18
CA ALA A 28 -7.48 17.27 3.05
C ALA A 28 -7.38 15.74 3.21
N VAL A 29 -7.06 15.24 4.40
CA VAL A 29 -6.92 13.79 4.67
C VAL A 29 -8.27 13.05 4.61
N ALA A 30 -9.38 13.74 4.91
CA ALA A 30 -10.72 13.15 4.82
C ALA A 30 -11.27 12.99 3.39
N LYS A 31 -10.67 13.64 2.38
CA LYS A 31 -11.14 13.55 0.98
C LYS A 31 -10.67 12.30 0.22
N ASP A 32 -9.68 11.59 0.73
CA ASP A 32 -9.14 10.40 0.03
C ASP A 32 -9.80 9.08 0.45
N PHE A 33 -10.61 9.05 1.50
CA PHE A 33 -11.24 7.82 2.03
C PHE A 33 -12.72 7.65 1.68
N GLY A 34 -13.25 8.43 0.75
CA GLY A 34 -14.68 8.44 0.47
C GLY A 34 -15.05 8.88 -0.93
N SER A 35 -14.93 7.97 -1.89
CA SER A 35 -15.92 7.76 -2.97
C SER A 35 -15.39 6.73 -3.97
N GLY A 36 -15.79 5.47 -3.81
CA GLY A 36 -15.77 4.48 -4.90
C GLY A 36 -16.79 4.89 -5.95
N LEU A 37 -16.43 5.85 -6.81
CA LEU A 37 -17.18 6.13 -8.02
C LEU A 37 -17.06 4.90 -8.90
N GLY A 38 -18.19 4.37 -9.37
CA GLY A 38 -18.29 3.23 -10.28
C GLY A 38 -17.67 3.54 -11.64
N HIS A 39 -16.35 3.69 -11.68
CA HIS A 39 -15.59 3.52 -12.91
C HIS A 39 -15.68 2.06 -13.30
N PRO A 40 -15.95 1.78 -14.60
CA PRO A 40 -15.88 0.41 -15.09
C PRO A 40 -14.50 -0.14 -14.74
N LEU A 41 -14.47 -1.33 -14.13
CA LEU A 41 -13.22 -2.02 -13.84
C LEU A 41 -12.44 -2.12 -15.16
N PRO A 42 -11.14 -1.82 -15.17
CA PRO A 42 -10.31 -2.02 -16.34
C PRO A 42 -10.46 -3.43 -16.91
N SER A 43 -10.41 -3.57 -18.23
CA SER A 43 -10.65 -4.83 -18.93
C SER A 43 -9.66 -5.94 -18.57
N PHE A 44 -8.47 -5.59 -18.06
CA PHE A 44 -7.47 -6.55 -17.59
C PHE A 44 -7.79 -7.17 -16.22
N LEU A 45 -8.76 -6.63 -15.46
CA LEU A 45 -9.22 -7.20 -14.20
C LEU A 45 -10.41 -8.13 -14.45
N LYS A 46 -10.13 -9.43 -14.52
CA LYS A 46 -11.16 -10.46 -14.62
C LYS A 46 -11.82 -10.72 -13.26
N ILE A 47 -13.14 -10.62 -13.22
CA ILE A 47 -13.96 -10.89 -12.03
C ILE A 47 -14.32 -12.36 -11.99
N CYS A 48 -14.09 -13.02 -10.86
CA CYS A 48 -14.47 -14.41 -10.61
C CYS A 48 -15.58 -14.52 -9.58
N GLN A 49 -16.59 -15.34 -9.86
CA GLN A 49 -17.71 -15.54 -8.94
C GLN A 49 -17.39 -16.62 -7.92
N ARG A 50 -17.64 -16.35 -6.63
CA ARG A 50 -17.31 -17.29 -5.53
C ARG A 50 -17.97 -18.66 -5.66
N HIS A 51 -19.16 -18.73 -6.23
CA HIS A 51 -19.93 -19.97 -6.40
C HIS A 51 -19.67 -20.66 -7.74
N ASP A 52 -18.70 -20.17 -8.53
CA ASP A 52 -18.31 -20.82 -9.78
C ASP A 52 -17.67 -22.19 -9.48
N PRO A 53 -18.16 -23.30 -10.05
CA PRO A 53 -17.55 -24.61 -9.87
C PRO A 53 -16.08 -24.66 -10.34
N ASN A 54 -15.69 -23.76 -11.26
CA ASN A 54 -14.33 -23.63 -11.81
C ASN A 54 -13.60 -22.38 -11.29
N ILE A 55 -13.94 -21.89 -10.09
CA ILE A 55 -13.35 -20.68 -9.50
C ILE A 55 -11.82 -20.65 -9.51
N ASN A 56 -11.16 -21.79 -9.30
CA ASN A 56 -9.69 -21.87 -9.30
C ASN A 56 -9.09 -21.55 -10.68
N GLU A 57 -9.73 -22.01 -11.75
CA GLU A 57 -9.31 -21.73 -13.13
C GLU A 57 -9.57 -20.27 -13.47
N CYS A 58 -10.73 -19.73 -13.10
CA CYS A 58 -11.02 -18.31 -13.28
C CYS A 58 -9.96 -17.42 -12.60
N ILE A 59 -9.59 -17.72 -11.35
CA ILE A 59 -8.58 -16.93 -10.62
C ILE A 59 -7.21 -17.08 -11.28
N LYS A 60 -6.84 -18.27 -11.74
CA LYS A 60 -5.59 -18.48 -12.46
C LYS A 60 -5.53 -17.58 -13.70
N GLU A 61 -6.57 -17.58 -14.50
CA GLU A 61 -6.66 -16.72 -15.69
C GLU A 61 -6.64 -15.23 -15.32
N ALA A 62 -7.36 -14.83 -14.27
CA ALA A 62 -7.37 -13.45 -13.79
C ALA A 62 -5.97 -12.98 -13.38
N VAL A 63 -5.21 -13.84 -12.69
CA VAL A 63 -3.83 -13.54 -12.30
C VAL A 63 -2.89 -13.46 -13.50
N GLU A 64 -3.03 -14.35 -14.49
CA GLU A 64 -2.20 -14.30 -15.71
C GLU A 64 -2.48 -13.06 -16.56
N LEU A 65 -3.75 -12.64 -16.68
CA LEU A 65 -4.13 -11.40 -17.35
C LEU A 65 -3.59 -10.16 -16.63
N LEU A 66 -3.56 -10.21 -15.30
CA LEU A 66 -3.10 -9.10 -14.46
C LEU A 66 -1.57 -8.99 -14.40
N ARG A 67 -0.84 -10.10 -14.55
CA ARG A 67 0.62 -10.19 -14.41
C ARG A 67 1.41 -9.13 -15.20
N PRO A 68 1.18 -8.88 -16.51
CA PRO A 68 1.92 -7.84 -17.23
C PRO A 68 1.67 -6.44 -16.68
N HIS A 69 0.44 -6.15 -16.26
CA HIS A 69 0.09 -4.85 -15.67
C HIS A 69 0.72 -4.65 -14.30
N LEU A 70 0.93 -5.70 -13.51
CA LEU A 70 1.68 -5.61 -12.26
C LEU A 70 3.17 -5.37 -12.50
N ALA A 71 3.72 -5.91 -13.59
CA ALA A 71 5.11 -5.66 -13.97
C ALA A 71 5.35 -4.16 -14.24
N GLU A 72 4.46 -3.53 -15.00
CA GLU A 72 4.57 -2.11 -15.38
C GLU A 72 4.02 -1.14 -14.32
N GLY A 73 3.10 -1.62 -13.48
CA GLY A 73 2.31 -0.80 -12.56
C GLY A 73 0.99 -0.37 -13.19
N ILE A 74 0.02 -0.01 -12.34
CA ILE A 74 -1.33 0.42 -12.74
C ILE A 74 -1.56 1.81 -12.16
N SER A 75 -1.21 2.83 -12.95
CA SER A 75 -1.22 4.22 -12.52
C SER A 75 -2.62 4.72 -12.17
N GLU A 76 -3.65 4.23 -12.87
CA GLU A 76 -5.05 4.58 -12.63
C GLU A 76 -5.54 4.10 -11.27
N LEU A 77 -4.91 3.07 -10.70
CA LEU A 77 -5.21 2.50 -9.39
C LEU A 77 -4.16 2.87 -8.33
N GLY A 78 -3.16 3.69 -8.69
CA GLY A 78 -2.06 4.05 -7.79
C GLY A 78 -1.13 2.86 -7.44
N ILE A 79 -1.12 1.81 -8.25
CA ILE A 79 -0.29 0.63 -8.03
C ILE A 79 1.06 0.86 -8.73
N PRO A 80 2.20 0.85 -8.00
CA PRO A 80 3.50 1.00 -8.60
C PRO A 80 3.93 -0.26 -9.37
N SER A 81 4.93 -0.11 -10.23
CA SER A 81 5.59 -1.23 -10.89
C SER A 81 6.18 -2.22 -9.89
N CYS A 82 5.94 -3.52 -10.10
CA CYS A 82 6.60 -4.59 -9.34
C CYS A 82 8.04 -4.86 -9.82
N GLU A 83 8.46 -4.33 -10.97
CA GLU A 83 9.78 -4.62 -11.54
C GLU A 83 10.40 -3.45 -12.35
N PRO A 84 11.58 -2.93 -11.96
CA PRO A 84 12.37 -3.35 -10.81
C PRO A 84 11.73 -2.93 -9.48
N LEU A 85 11.71 -3.85 -8.52
CA LEU A 85 11.39 -3.49 -7.15
C LEU A 85 12.59 -2.74 -6.55
N LEU A 86 12.39 -1.46 -6.27
CA LEU A 86 13.40 -0.58 -5.69
C LEU A 86 13.35 -0.67 -4.17
N ILE A 87 14.41 -1.18 -3.56
CA ILE A 87 14.53 -1.25 -2.10
C ILE A 87 15.65 -0.28 -1.66
N PRO A 88 15.32 0.81 -0.94
CA PRO A 88 16.30 1.83 -0.57
C PRO A 88 17.43 1.29 0.30
N GLU A 89 17.12 0.44 1.27
CA GLU A 89 18.10 -0.16 2.16
C GLU A 89 17.63 -1.53 2.66
N VAL A 90 18.56 -2.48 2.73
CA VAL A 90 18.39 -3.77 3.42
C VAL A 90 19.58 -3.95 4.36
N VAL A 91 19.30 -4.17 5.63
CA VAL A 91 20.32 -4.50 6.64
C VAL A 91 20.21 -5.98 6.96
N VAL A 92 21.31 -6.71 6.72
CA VAL A 92 21.41 -8.14 7.00
C VAL A 92 22.41 -8.34 8.13
N ASN A 93 21.90 -8.82 9.26
CA ASN A 93 22.70 -9.16 10.43
C ASN A 93 22.91 -10.67 10.47
N GLN A 94 24.13 -11.14 10.24
CA GLN A 94 24.49 -12.55 10.31
C GLN A 94 25.41 -12.76 11.51
N GLY A 95 24.89 -13.42 12.55
CA GLY A 95 25.65 -13.74 13.75
C GLY A 95 25.01 -14.85 14.55
N SER A 96 25.69 -15.98 14.67
CA SER A 96 25.42 -17.01 15.67
C SER A 96 26.76 -17.58 16.14
N GLY A 97 27.55 -16.77 16.85
CA GLY A 97 28.90 -17.11 17.30
C GLY A 97 29.72 -15.88 17.74
N PRO A 98 31.03 -16.02 18.03
CA PRO A 98 31.89 -14.93 18.48
C PRO A 98 32.18 -13.85 17.42
N VAL A 99 31.77 -14.07 16.17
CA VAL A 99 31.87 -13.10 15.08
C VAL A 99 30.45 -12.71 14.64
N THR A 100 30.21 -11.41 14.56
CA THR A 100 28.97 -10.83 14.02
C THR A 100 29.30 -10.03 12.77
N VAL A 101 28.55 -10.26 11.69
CA VAL A 101 28.68 -9.55 10.43
C VAL A 101 27.41 -8.73 10.18
N THR A 102 27.56 -7.44 9.95
CA THR A 102 26.48 -6.53 9.53
C THR A 102 26.74 -6.11 8.10
N SER A 103 25.80 -6.42 7.20
CA SER A 103 25.85 -6.01 5.80
C SER A 103 24.73 -5.01 5.51
N ILE A 104 25.08 -3.87 4.92
CA ILE A 104 24.12 -2.82 4.54
C ILE A 104 24.13 -2.70 3.02
N TYR A 105 23.01 -3.04 2.40
CA TYR A 105 22.79 -2.91 0.96
C TYR A 105 21.92 -1.69 0.70
N ARG A 106 22.30 -0.82 -0.23
CA ARG A 106 21.56 0.39 -0.59
C ARG A 106 21.19 0.42 -2.06
N ASN A 107 20.05 1.03 -2.37
CA ASN A 107 19.56 1.21 -3.74
C ASN A 107 19.46 -0.11 -4.51
N LEU A 108 18.94 -1.15 -3.85
CA LEU A 108 18.76 -2.46 -4.47
C LEU A 108 17.67 -2.38 -5.55
N ARG A 109 17.92 -3.06 -6.67
CA ARG A 109 16.96 -3.27 -7.75
C ARG A 109 16.74 -4.77 -7.88
N VAL A 110 15.53 -5.22 -7.60
CA VAL A 110 15.17 -6.64 -7.65
C VAL A 110 14.35 -6.89 -8.91
N PHE A 111 14.76 -7.92 -9.65
CA PHE A 111 14.15 -8.37 -10.91
C PHE A 111 13.69 -9.82 -10.78
N GLY A 112 12.68 -10.22 -11.55
CA GLY A 112 12.09 -11.57 -11.52
C GLY A 112 10.72 -11.71 -10.82
N PRO A 113 10.32 -10.92 -9.80
CA PRO A 113 9.00 -11.07 -9.17
C PRO A 113 7.83 -10.98 -10.14
N SER A 114 7.94 -10.23 -11.24
CA SER A 114 6.87 -10.13 -12.25
C SER A 114 6.70 -11.38 -13.12
N GLN A 115 7.70 -12.27 -13.14
CA GLN A 115 7.73 -13.51 -13.93
C GLN A 115 7.34 -14.74 -13.11
N PHE A 116 6.54 -14.56 -12.06
CA PHE A 116 6.07 -15.67 -11.24
C PHE A 116 5.28 -16.71 -12.07
N VAL A 117 5.36 -17.97 -11.66
CA VAL A 117 4.55 -19.06 -12.22
C VAL A 117 3.59 -19.54 -11.14
N LEU A 118 2.30 -19.43 -11.41
CA LEU A 118 1.27 -19.85 -10.47
C LEU A 118 1.22 -21.38 -10.36
N LYS A 119 1.66 -21.92 -9.22
CA LYS A 119 1.72 -23.38 -8.99
C LYS A 119 0.43 -23.97 -8.43
N SER A 120 -0.17 -23.30 -7.43
CA SER A 120 -1.44 -23.75 -6.87
C SER A 120 -2.20 -22.57 -6.26
N ILE A 121 -3.52 -22.64 -6.32
CA ILE A 121 -4.44 -21.75 -5.63
C ILE A 121 -5.25 -22.61 -4.66
N LYS A 122 -5.31 -22.19 -3.40
CA LYS A 122 -6.17 -22.80 -2.38
C LYS A 122 -7.10 -21.74 -1.85
N LEU A 123 -8.40 -21.91 -2.09
CA LEU A 123 -9.42 -21.05 -1.54
C LEU A 123 -9.86 -21.65 -0.21
N VAL A 124 -9.61 -20.90 0.88
CA VAL A 124 -10.14 -21.23 2.20
C VAL A 124 -11.36 -20.36 2.40
N ASP A 125 -12.53 -20.98 2.52
CA ASP A 125 -13.74 -20.23 2.85
C ASP A 125 -13.65 -19.70 4.28
N GLN A 126 -13.80 -18.38 4.44
CA GLN A 126 -13.56 -17.68 5.71
C GLN A 126 -14.64 -17.99 6.78
N GLN A 127 -15.73 -18.69 6.43
CA GLN A 127 -16.75 -19.09 7.40
C GLN A 127 -16.23 -20.10 8.45
N LEU A 128 -15.05 -20.71 8.25
CA LEU A 128 -14.45 -21.65 9.19
C LEU A 128 -13.39 -21.04 10.13
N THR A 129 -12.91 -19.80 9.90
CA THR A 129 -11.82 -19.20 10.70
C THR A 129 -12.30 -18.39 11.92
N ARG A 130 -13.61 -18.18 12.10
CA ARG A 130 -14.16 -17.43 13.25
C ARG A 130 -14.17 -18.23 14.57
N SER A 131 -13.87 -19.52 14.54
CA SER A 131 -13.95 -20.40 15.74
C SER A 131 -12.60 -20.68 16.42
N GLY A 132 -11.51 -19.96 16.13
CA GLY A 132 -10.18 -20.39 16.60
C GLY A 132 -9.09 -19.34 16.78
N PHE A 133 -9.40 -18.15 17.31
CA PHE A 133 -8.38 -17.23 17.82
C PHE A 133 -8.66 -16.89 19.29
N THR A 134 -8.41 -17.83 20.20
CA THR A 134 -8.11 -17.51 21.59
C THR A 134 -6.64 -17.16 21.70
N LEU A 135 -6.34 -15.86 21.76
CA LEU A 135 -5.03 -15.39 22.21
C LEU A 135 -4.94 -15.69 23.71
N ASN A 136 -4.19 -16.73 24.09
CA ASN A 136 -3.75 -16.87 25.47
C ASN A 136 -2.73 -15.77 25.75
N SER A 137 -3.09 -14.88 26.67
CA SER A 137 -2.15 -14.02 27.40
C SER A 137 -1.45 -14.82 28.50
#